data_AF-A0A368TJY6-F1
#
_entry.id   AF-A0A368TJY6-F1
#
_cell.length_a   1.000
_cell.length_b   1.000
_cell.length_c   1.000
_cell.angle_alpha   90.00
_cell.angle_beta   90.00
_cell.angle_gamma   90.00
#
_symmetry.space_group_name_H-M   'P 1'
#
loop_
_entity.id
_entity.type
_entity.pdbx_description
1 polymer ?
#
loop_
_entity_poly.entity_id
_entity_poly.type
_entity_poly.pdbx_seq_one_letter_code
_entity_poly.pdbx_strand_id
1 'polypeptide(L)'
;VVYADDSEPKRKIILNEGFDLLYGGAEQGTTPAEATAYAPFGLIETAEVEKARLITVATGAGPNEGDLNFNGHMWTDVWNFVGTGTPVPEIGIAETNVTSYLQAADNAAYFRSSADYMEACNAFLILDLKP
;
A
#
# COMPACT_ATOMS: atom_id res chain seq x y z
N VAL A 1 25.35 -13.55 15.85
CA VAL A 1 23.89 -13.44 15.70
C VAL A 1 23.30 -14.77 16.12
N VAL A 2 22.35 -14.79 17.06
CA VAL A 2 21.82 -16.06 17.64
C VAL A 2 20.67 -16.65 16.80
N TYR A 3 20.16 -15.89 15.82
CA TYR A 3 19.07 -16.28 14.93
C TYR A 3 19.37 -15.89 13.48
N ALA A 4 20.53 -16.28 12.96
CA ALA A 4 20.78 -16.18 11.53
C ALA A 4 20.10 -17.37 10.85
N ASP A 5 19.21 -17.09 9.90
CA ASP A 5 18.64 -18.09 9.01
C ASP A 5 19.15 -17.80 7.60
N ASP A 6 20.15 -18.57 7.18
CA ASP A 6 20.79 -18.40 5.86
C ASP A 6 19.85 -18.78 4.71
N SER A 7 18.66 -19.34 5.00
CA SER A 7 17.63 -19.61 3.99
C SER A 7 16.72 -18.42 3.70
N GLU A 8 16.76 -17.37 4.52
CA GLU A 8 15.96 -16.16 4.35
C GLU A 8 16.76 -15.02 3.70
N PRO A 9 16.20 -14.31 2.69
CA PRO A 9 16.88 -13.17 2.11
C PRO A 9 16.99 -12.03 3.12
N LYS A 10 18.04 -11.21 2.96
CA LYS A 10 18.14 -9.94 3.67
C LYS A 10 17.01 -9.02 3.22
N ARG A 11 16.20 -8.52 4.16
CA ARG A 11 15.11 -7.59 3.88
C ARG A 11 15.41 -6.15 4.27
N LYS A 12 14.99 -5.22 3.43
CA LYS A 12 14.80 -3.81 3.80
C LYS A 12 13.29 -3.55 3.84
N ILE A 13 12.81 -3.06 4.98
CA ILE A 13 11.40 -2.69 5.16
C ILE A 13 11.36 -1.17 5.31
N ILE A 14 10.63 -0.50 4.44
CA ILE A 14 10.39 0.94 4.49
C ILE A 14 8.93 1.13 4.85
N LEU A 15 8.68 1.92 5.88
CA LEU A 15 7.34 2.19 6.40
C LEU A 15 7.01 3.66 6.19
N ASN A 16 5.86 3.90 5.56
CA ASN A 16 5.18 5.18 5.59
C ASN A 16 3.96 5.03 6.52
N GLU A 17 4.01 5.69 7.68
CA GLU A 17 2.89 5.76 8.61
C GLU A 17 2.12 7.06 8.41
N GLY A 18 0.80 6.98 8.57
CA GLY A 18 -0.11 8.11 8.45
C GLY A 18 -1.54 7.70 8.76
N PHE A 19 -2.44 8.68 8.68
CA PHE A 19 -3.88 8.44 8.67
C PHE A 19 -4.55 9.60 7.94
N ASP A 20 -5.15 9.30 6.80
CA ASP A 20 -5.93 10.24 6.01
C ASP A 20 -7.34 9.67 5.78
N LEU A 21 -8.36 10.42 6.18
CA LEU A 21 -9.75 10.10 5.85
C LEU A 21 -10.06 10.68 4.48
N LEU A 22 -10.42 9.81 3.54
CA LEU A 22 -10.69 10.15 2.14
C LEU A 22 -12.16 9.90 1.83
N TYR A 23 -12.79 10.87 1.17
CA TYR A 23 -14.14 10.72 0.66
C TYR A 23 -14.31 11.56 -0.62
N GLY A 24 -14.10 10.92 -1.76
CA GLY A 24 -13.89 11.55 -3.08
C GLY A 24 -15.11 11.64 -3.97
N GLY A 25 -16.26 12.04 -3.45
CA GLY A 25 -17.53 12.08 -4.18
C GLY A 25 -18.07 13.50 -4.40
N ALA A 26 -18.83 13.69 -5.47
CA ALA A 26 -19.47 14.97 -5.76
C ALA A 26 -20.43 15.42 -4.64
N GLU A 27 -21.05 14.46 -3.94
CA GLU A 27 -21.90 14.72 -2.78
C GLU A 27 -21.12 15.28 -1.58
N GLN A 28 -19.80 15.02 -1.52
CA GLN A 28 -18.87 15.51 -0.51
C GLN A 28 -18.11 16.75 -0.99
N GLY A 29 -18.38 17.23 -2.20
CA GLY A 29 -17.74 18.44 -2.76
C GLY A 29 -16.28 18.22 -3.20
N THR A 30 -15.89 16.97 -3.46
CA THR A 30 -14.54 16.57 -3.88
C THR A 30 -14.62 15.60 -5.07
N THR A 31 -13.45 15.19 -5.57
CA THR A 31 -13.30 14.16 -6.59
C THR A 31 -12.36 13.05 -6.12
N PRO A 32 -12.33 11.88 -6.77
CA PRO A 32 -11.33 10.84 -6.47
C PRO A 32 -9.90 11.37 -6.57
N ALA A 33 -9.61 12.23 -7.54
CA ALA A 33 -8.29 12.82 -7.73
C ALA A 33 -7.87 13.72 -6.55
N GLU A 34 -8.81 14.46 -5.97
CA GLU A 34 -8.56 15.30 -4.78
C GLU A 34 -8.53 14.47 -3.49
N ALA A 35 -9.30 13.38 -3.44
CA ALA A 35 -9.31 12.43 -2.33
C ALA A 35 -8.29 11.30 -2.54
N THR A 36 -7.02 11.69 -2.68
CA THR A 36 -5.87 10.78 -2.81
C THR A 36 -4.83 11.08 -1.74
N ALA A 37 -4.48 10.09 -0.91
CA ALA A 37 -3.37 10.16 0.05
C ALA A 37 -2.09 9.59 -0.55
N TYR A 38 -0.95 10.17 -0.18
CA TYR A 38 0.37 9.89 -0.78
C TYR A 38 1.30 9.26 0.26
N ALA A 39 1.86 8.10 -0.06
CA ALA A 39 2.82 7.38 0.78
C ALA A 39 4.16 7.21 0.05
N PRO A 40 5.05 8.23 0.10
CA PRO A 40 6.37 8.16 -0.53
C PRO A 40 7.35 7.24 0.21
N PHE A 41 8.18 6.54 -0.56
CA PHE A 41 9.26 5.65 -0.10
C PHE A 41 10.67 6.11 -0.52
N GLY A 42 10.78 7.08 -1.42
CA GLY A 42 12.04 7.72 -1.80
C GLY A 42 12.96 6.86 -2.67
N LEU A 43 14.27 6.97 -2.41
CA LEU A 43 15.34 6.34 -3.21
C LEU A 43 15.45 4.84 -2.92
N ILE A 44 15.57 4.05 -4.00
CA ILE A 44 15.73 2.60 -3.94
C ILE A 44 16.85 2.19 -4.92
N GLU A 45 17.86 1.49 -4.40
CA GLU A 45 18.89 0.84 -5.20
C GLU A 45 18.31 -0.40 -5.88
N THR A 46 17.57 -0.22 -6.97
CA THR A 46 16.81 -1.29 -7.63
C THR A 46 17.70 -2.43 -8.14
N ALA A 47 18.98 -2.15 -8.42
CA ALA A 47 19.96 -3.15 -8.81
C ALA A 47 20.22 -4.20 -7.71
N GLU A 48 20.02 -3.85 -6.45
CA GLU A 48 20.23 -4.72 -5.28
C GLU A 48 18.96 -5.50 -4.88
N VAL A 49 17.81 -5.17 -5.48
CA VAL A 49 16.51 -5.78 -5.13
C VAL A 49 16.25 -6.99 -6.03
N GLU A 50 15.89 -8.12 -5.41
CA GLU A 50 15.38 -9.31 -6.12
C GLU A 50 13.86 -9.26 -6.25
N LYS A 51 13.15 -8.93 -5.15
CA LYS A 51 11.68 -8.87 -5.10
C LYS A 51 11.23 -7.69 -4.27
N ALA A 52 10.10 -7.10 -4.66
CA ALA A 52 9.45 -6.04 -3.91
C ALA A 52 7.95 -6.33 -3.72
N ARG A 53 7.50 -6.17 -2.49
CA ARG A 53 6.08 -6.29 -2.11
C ARG A 53 5.65 -5.01 -1.41
N LEU A 54 4.49 -4.51 -1.80
CA LEU A 54 3.82 -3.41 -1.13
C LEU A 54 2.69 -3.99 -0.29
N ILE A 55 2.71 -3.75 1.02
CA ILE A 55 1.57 -4.01 1.89
C ILE A 55 0.94 -2.67 2.23
N THR A 56 -0.36 -2.55 2.01
CA THR A 56 -1.11 -1.35 2.39
C THR A 56 -2.25 -1.71 3.33
N VAL A 57 -2.51 -0.80 4.25
CA VAL A 57 -3.62 -0.87 5.20
C VAL A 57 -4.53 0.30 4.92
N ALA A 58 -5.80 0.01 4.65
CA ALA A 58 -6.84 0.99 4.48
C ALA A 58 -8.07 0.57 5.31
N THR A 59 -8.30 1.23 6.43
CA THR A 59 -9.48 0.94 7.26
C THR A 59 -10.73 1.55 6.60
N GLY A 60 -11.87 0.89 6.77
CA GLY A 60 -13.09 1.26 6.05
C GLY A 60 -13.06 1.03 4.53
N ALA A 61 -11.96 0.50 3.96
CA ALA A 61 -11.89 0.04 2.57
C ALA A 61 -11.77 -1.49 2.52
N GLY A 62 -12.77 -2.13 1.96
CA GLY A 62 -12.91 -3.53 1.71
C GLY A 62 -12.91 -3.84 0.21
N PRO A 63 -13.46 -5.01 -0.18
CA PRO A 63 -13.21 -5.61 -1.49
C PRO A 63 -13.92 -4.94 -2.67
N ASN A 64 -14.56 -3.78 -2.46
CA ASN A 64 -15.20 -2.99 -3.52
C ASN A 64 -14.95 -1.48 -3.35
N GLU A 65 -13.93 -1.11 -2.57
CA GLU A 65 -13.65 0.28 -2.23
C GLU A 65 -12.22 0.68 -2.59
N GLY A 66 -12.10 1.88 -3.17
CA GLY A 66 -10.85 2.57 -3.44
C GLY A 66 -9.99 1.98 -4.56
N ASP A 67 -8.96 2.76 -4.90
CA ASP A 67 -7.91 2.37 -5.83
C ASP A 67 -6.54 2.51 -5.16
N LEU A 68 -5.69 1.50 -5.36
CA LEU A 68 -4.28 1.55 -5.00
C LEU A 68 -3.47 1.89 -6.25
N ASN A 69 -2.59 2.88 -6.16
CA ASN A 69 -1.59 3.13 -7.18
C ASN A 69 -0.18 2.95 -6.61
N PHE A 70 0.74 2.43 -7.41
CA PHE A 70 2.17 2.45 -7.14
C PHE A 70 2.92 2.83 -8.41
N ASN A 71 3.66 3.94 -8.36
CA ASN A 71 4.49 4.44 -9.48
C ASN A 71 3.76 4.48 -10.84
N GLY A 72 2.48 4.88 -10.83
CA GLY A 72 1.67 5.01 -12.03
C GLY A 72 0.90 3.75 -12.45
N HIS A 73 1.16 2.60 -11.81
CA HIS A 73 0.32 1.42 -12.00
C HIS A 73 -0.82 1.39 -10.97
N MET A 74 -2.04 1.14 -11.42
CA MET A 74 -3.25 1.21 -10.60
C MET A 74 -3.96 -0.14 -10.53
N TRP A 75 -4.42 -0.47 -9.34
CA TRP A 75 -5.31 -1.59 -9.05
C TRP A 75 -6.56 -1.06 -8.36
N THR A 76 -7.71 -1.63 -8.65
CA THR A 76 -8.99 -1.30 -8.01
C THR A 76 -9.36 -2.40 -7.02
N ASP A 77 -10.11 -2.07 -5.96
CA ASP A 77 -10.76 -3.04 -5.10
C ASP A 77 -9.80 -4.08 -4.46
N VAL A 78 -8.59 -3.64 -4.11
CA VAL A 78 -7.50 -4.53 -3.65
C VAL A 78 -7.58 -4.93 -2.19
N TRP A 79 -8.21 -4.10 -1.35
CA TRP A 79 -8.22 -4.31 0.09
C TRP A 79 -9.25 -5.35 0.47
N ASN A 80 -8.86 -6.26 1.35
CA ASN A 80 -9.77 -7.25 1.91
C ASN A 80 -9.80 -7.10 3.42
N PHE A 81 -10.99 -7.14 4.00
CA PHE A 81 -11.15 -7.09 5.46
C PHE A 81 -10.52 -8.31 6.12
N VAL A 82 -9.66 -8.07 7.11
CA VAL A 82 -9.01 -9.14 7.88
C VAL A 82 -9.74 -9.44 9.18
N GLY A 83 -9.81 -10.73 9.51
CA GLY A 83 -10.41 -11.22 10.75
C GLY A 83 -11.69 -12.03 10.53
N THR A 84 -12.25 -12.51 11.63
CA THR A 84 -13.47 -13.33 11.65
C THR A 84 -14.44 -12.74 12.66
N GLY A 85 -15.72 -12.60 12.31
CA GLY A 85 -16.71 -12.05 13.23
C GLY A 85 -17.98 -11.56 12.53
N THR A 86 -18.92 -11.04 13.33
CA THR A 86 -20.12 -10.36 12.81
C THR A 86 -20.41 -9.14 13.70
N PRO A 87 -20.22 -7.90 13.20
CA PRO A 87 -19.66 -7.59 11.88
C PRO A 87 -18.18 -8.01 11.77
N VAL A 88 -17.71 -8.20 10.53
CA VAL A 88 -16.28 -8.43 10.24
C VAL A 88 -15.52 -7.13 10.57
N PRO A 89 -14.33 -7.18 11.19
CA PRO A 89 -13.51 -5.97 11.37
C PRO A 89 -13.21 -5.29 10.03
N GLU A 90 -13.47 -3.99 9.93
CA GLU A 90 -13.28 -3.21 8.69
C GLU A 90 -11.83 -2.73 8.53
N ILE A 91 -10.88 -3.65 8.69
CA ILE A 91 -9.44 -3.40 8.48
C ILE A 91 -9.06 -3.99 7.14
N GLY A 92 -9.01 -3.15 6.11
CA GLY A 92 -8.60 -3.54 4.76
C GLY A 92 -7.09 -3.70 4.66
N ILE A 93 -6.64 -4.85 4.16
CA ILE A 93 -5.22 -5.09 3.86
C ILE A 93 -5.10 -5.58 2.42
N ALA A 94 -4.11 -5.04 1.70
CA ALA A 94 -3.70 -5.51 0.39
C ALA A 94 -2.19 -5.79 0.37
N GLU A 95 -1.81 -6.94 -0.17
CA GLU A 95 -0.42 -7.25 -0.50
C GLU A 95 -0.28 -7.34 -2.02
N THR A 96 0.64 -6.56 -2.59
CA THR A 96 0.82 -6.44 -4.04
C THR A 96 2.28 -6.63 -4.40
N ASN A 97 2.57 -7.46 -5.41
CA ASN A 97 3.91 -7.55 -5.98
C ASN A 97 4.17 -6.30 -6.82
N VAL A 98 5.16 -5.50 -6.42
CA VAL A 98 5.51 -4.24 -7.08
C VAL A 98 6.90 -4.26 -7.72
N THR A 99 7.51 -5.44 -7.83
CA THR A 99 8.90 -5.60 -8.32
C THR A 99 9.12 -4.94 -9.68
N SER A 100 8.21 -5.13 -10.63
CA SER A 100 8.30 -4.56 -11.98
C SER A 100 8.01 -3.07 -12.05
N TYR A 101 7.51 -2.47 -10.98
CA TYR A 101 7.11 -1.06 -10.90
C TYR A 101 8.08 -0.22 -10.08
N LEU A 102 9.10 -0.83 -9.47
CA LEU A 102 10.14 -0.10 -8.76
C LEU A 102 10.88 0.87 -9.68
N GLN A 103 11.12 2.06 -9.15
CA GLN A 103 11.90 3.11 -9.78
C GLN A 103 13.16 3.39 -8.94
N ALA A 104 14.18 3.99 -9.53
CA ALA A 104 15.40 4.35 -8.79
C ALA A 104 15.15 5.47 -7.76
N ALA A 105 14.19 6.35 -8.06
CA ALA A 105 13.80 7.48 -7.23
C ALA A 105 12.28 7.65 -7.24
N ASP A 106 11.78 8.48 -6.32
CA ASP A 106 10.40 8.93 -6.26
C ASP A 106 9.34 7.81 -6.20
N ASN A 107 9.72 6.67 -5.61
CA ASN A 107 8.76 5.59 -5.38
C ASN A 107 7.68 6.06 -4.41
N ALA A 108 6.42 5.85 -4.77
CA ALA A 108 5.28 6.20 -3.92
C ALA A 108 4.10 5.27 -4.16
N ALA A 109 3.40 4.94 -3.08
CA ALA A 109 2.04 4.41 -3.14
C ALA A 109 1.03 5.55 -3.01
N TYR A 110 -0.15 5.36 -3.58
CA TYR A 110 -1.24 6.32 -3.49
C TYR A 110 -2.52 5.56 -3.17
N PHE A 111 -3.23 6.03 -2.15
CA PHE A 111 -4.54 5.53 -1.76
C PHE A 111 -5.57 6.51 -2.30
N ARG A 112 -6.49 6.04 -3.13
CA ARG A 112 -7.49 6.90 -3.75
C ARG A 112 -8.89 6.42 -3.42
N SER A 113 -9.72 7.32 -2.89
CA SER A 113 -11.15 7.05 -2.75
C SER A 113 -11.80 6.89 -4.13
N SER A 114 -12.59 5.83 -4.31
CA SER A 114 -13.38 5.58 -5.51
C SER A 114 -14.78 6.23 -5.43
N ALA A 115 -14.83 7.46 -4.91
CA ALA A 115 -16.07 8.16 -4.52
C ALA A 115 -16.83 7.53 -3.35
N ASP A 116 -16.12 6.76 -2.52
CA ASP A 116 -16.63 6.22 -1.26
C ASP A 116 -15.72 6.58 -0.08
N TYR A 117 -16.19 6.35 1.14
CA TYR A 117 -15.44 6.50 2.36
C TYR A 117 -14.26 5.51 2.42
N MET A 118 -13.07 5.98 2.77
CA MET A 118 -11.97 5.13 3.17
C MET A 118 -10.97 5.87 4.05
N GLU A 119 -10.17 5.13 4.79
CA GLU A 119 -9.11 5.66 5.64
C GLU A 119 -7.78 5.07 5.18
N ALA A 120 -6.91 5.90 4.59
CA ALA A 120 -5.56 5.48 4.21
C ALA A 120 -4.66 5.52 5.45
N CYS A 121 -4.08 4.38 5.83
CA CYS A 121 -3.32 4.25 7.07
C CYS A 121 -1.82 4.07 6.82
N ASN A 122 -1.40 2.83 6.58
CA ASN A 122 0.02 2.47 6.53
C ASN A 122 0.38 1.86 5.19
N ALA A 123 1.58 2.17 4.70
CA ALA A 123 2.16 1.51 3.54
C ALA A 123 3.56 0.98 3.89
N PHE A 124 3.77 -0.30 3.66
CA PHE A 124 5.05 -0.99 3.87
C PHE A 124 5.58 -1.42 2.51
N LEU A 125 6.75 -0.91 2.14
CA LEU A 125 7.51 -1.41 1.02
C LEU A 125 8.58 -2.38 1.52
N ILE A 126 8.39 -3.65 1.24
CA ILE A 126 9.29 -4.73 1.63
C ILE A 126 10.13 -5.11 0.41
N LEU A 127 11.46 -5.06 0.57
CA LEU A 127 12.43 -5.39 -0.45
C LEU A 127 13.25 -6.59 0.01
N ASP A 128 13.16 -7.69 -0.73
CA ASP A 128 14.09 -8.81 -0.62
C ASP A 128 15.32 -8.45 -1.45
N LEU A 129 16.48 -8.40 -0.81
CA LEU A 129 17.74 -8.04 -1.46
C LEU A 129 18.41 -9.28 -2.03
N LYS A 130 19.16 -9.08 -3.11
CA LYS A 130 20.03 -10.10 -3.69
C LYS A 130 21.09 -10.55 -2.65
N PRO A 131 21.53 -11.83 -2.70
CA PRO A 131 22.57 -12.34 -1.82
C PRO A 131 23.91 -11.60 -1.93
#